data_AF-A0A376LM37-F1
#
_entry.id   AF-A0A376LM37-F1
#
_cell.length_a   1.000
_cell.length_b   1.000
_cell.length_c   1.000
_cell.angle_alpha   90.00
_cell.angle_beta   90.00
_cell.angle_gamma   90.00
#
_symmetry.space_group_name_H-M   'P 1'
#
loop_
_entity.id
_entity.type
_entity.pdbx_description
1 polymer ?
#
loop_
_entity_poly.entity_id
_entity_poly.type
_entity_poly.pdbx_seq_one_letter_code
_entity_poly.pdbx_strand_id
1 'polypeptide(L)'
;MTINTIASDNIINASEAAAGVTVSGTSTAETGQTLTVTLNGTNYQTTVQADGSWSLTLPASDLTALANNGLHPDRHGQRSGG
;
A
#
# COMPACT_ATOMS: atom_id res chain seq x y z
N MET A 1 15.74 -7.83 4.51
CA MET A 1 14.58 -7.14 3.93
C MET A 1 14.33 -5.88 4.74
N THR A 2 14.15 -4.76 4.06
CA THR A 2 13.77 -3.47 4.65
C THR A 2 12.67 -2.84 3.82
N ILE A 3 11.95 -1.90 4.42
CA ILE A 3 11.00 -1.02 3.74
C ILE A 3 11.39 0.41 4.15
N ASN A 4 11.61 1.27 3.17
CA ASN A 4 11.89 2.69 3.38
C ASN A 4 10.63 3.41 3.88
N THR A 5 10.79 4.63 4.40
CA THR A 5 9.64 5.47 4.76
C THR A 5 8.68 5.57 3.57
N ILE A 6 7.40 5.31 3.82
CA ILE A 6 6.35 5.41 2.81
C ILE A 6 5.89 6.86 2.77
N ALA A 7 5.77 7.43 1.57
CA ALA A 7 5.59 8.86 1.41
C ALA A 7 6.69 9.63 2.19
N SER A 8 6.37 10.80 2.76
CA SER A 8 7.35 11.59 3.52
C SER A 8 7.41 11.24 5.00
N ASP A 9 6.37 10.61 5.54
CA ASP A 9 6.10 10.53 6.98
C ASP A 9 5.45 9.20 7.43
N ASN A 10 5.48 8.17 6.59
CA ASN A 10 4.79 6.88 6.79
C ASN A 10 3.25 6.97 6.80
N ILE A 11 2.68 8.08 6.36
CA ILE A 11 1.23 8.25 6.23
C ILE A 11 0.94 8.54 4.76
N ILE A 12 -0.03 7.83 4.18
CA ILE A 12 -0.54 8.17 2.86
C ILE A 12 -1.74 9.09 3.05
N ASN A 13 -1.58 10.37 2.70
CA ASN A 13 -2.69 11.32 2.70
C ASN A 13 -3.50 11.25 1.40
N ALA A 14 -4.62 11.98 1.34
CA ALA A 14 -5.52 11.95 0.19
C ALA A 14 -4.86 12.45 -1.12
N SER A 15 -3.96 13.42 -1.04
CA SER A 15 -3.26 13.95 -2.21
C SER A 15 -2.25 12.95 -2.75
N GLU A 16 -1.51 12.29 -1.86
CA GLU A 16 -0.55 11.23 -2.23
C GLU A 16 -1.28 10.00 -2.76
N ALA A 17 -2.39 9.60 -2.12
CA ALA A 17 -3.25 8.54 -2.62
C ALA A 17 -3.77 8.84 -4.03
N ALA A 18 -4.17 10.09 -4.31
CA ALA A 18 -4.64 10.49 -5.64
C ALA A 18 -3.53 10.51 -6.71
N ALA A 19 -2.27 10.67 -6.31
CA ALA A 19 -1.11 10.64 -7.20
C ALA A 19 -0.54 9.22 -7.42
N GLY A 20 -0.84 8.28 -6.50
CA GLY A 20 -0.14 7.01 -6.40
C GLY A 20 1.09 7.12 -5.50
N VAL A 21 1.50 5.99 -4.90
CA VAL A 21 2.59 5.96 -3.91
C VAL A 21 3.61 4.91 -4.30
N THR A 22 4.89 5.30 -4.28
CA THR A 22 5.99 4.37 -4.46
C THR A 22 6.44 3.82 -3.11
N VAL A 23 6.46 2.51 -3.00
CA VAL A 23 7.06 1.76 -1.88
C VAL A 23 8.40 1.25 -2.33
N SER A 24 9.42 1.35 -1.48
CA SER A 24 10.77 0.90 -1.80
C SER A 24 11.45 0.31 -0.58
N GLY A 25 12.58 -0.36 -0.81
CA GLY A 25 13.39 -0.92 0.25
C GLY A 25 14.57 -1.70 -0.30
N THR A 26 15.16 -2.55 0.53
CA THR A 26 16.24 -3.45 0.15
C THR A 26 15.96 -4.89 0.54
N SER A 27 16.49 -5.83 -0.23
CA SER A 27 16.43 -7.26 0.01
C SER A 27 17.83 -7.88 -0.15
N THR A 28 18.05 -9.00 0.53
CA THR A 28 19.25 -9.83 0.35
C THR A 28 19.02 -10.98 -0.64
N ALA A 29 17.84 -11.03 -1.26
CA ALA A 29 17.55 -12.00 -2.31
C ALA A 29 18.35 -11.68 -3.58
N GLU A 30 18.52 -12.69 -4.43
CA GLU A 30 19.25 -12.54 -5.69
C GLU A 30 18.55 -11.56 -6.63
N THR A 31 19.35 -10.87 -7.45
CA THR A 31 18.84 -10.00 -8.50
C THR A 31 17.90 -10.74 -9.44
N GLY A 32 16.79 -10.09 -9.78
CA GLY A 32 15.74 -10.67 -10.62
C GLY A 32 14.71 -11.50 -9.83
N GLN A 33 14.93 -11.77 -8.55
CA GLN A 33 13.91 -12.45 -7.74
C GLN A 33 12.66 -11.59 -7.59
N THR A 34 11.51 -12.23 -7.75
CA THR A 34 10.20 -11.59 -7.62
C THR A 34 9.87 -11.31 -6.16
N LEU A 35 9.48 -10.07 -5.89
CA LEU A 35 8.89 -9.66 -4.63
C LEU A 35 7.40 -9.41 -4.83
N THR A 36 6.59 -9.94 -3.92
CA THR A 36 5.15 -9.71 -3.88
C THR A 36 4.82 -8.80 -2.70
N VAL A 37 4.14 -7.70 -2.98
CA VAL A 37 3.54 -6.81 -1.98
C VAL A 37 2.03 -6.98 -2.05
N THR A 38 1.40 -7.31 -0.92
CA THR A 38 -0.06 -7.46 -0.85
C THR A 38 -0.67 -6.26 -0.15
N LEU A 39 -1.61 -5.59 -0.80
CA LEU A 39 -2.40 -4.48 -0.26
C LEU A 39 -3.88 -4.77 -0.42
N ASN A 40 -4.64 -4.78 0.68
CA ASN A 40 -6.08 -5.05 0.67
C ASN A 40 -6.48 -6.33 -0.10
N GLY A 41 -5.64 -7.37 -0.05
CA GLY A 41 -5.83 -8.63 -0.77
C GLY A 41 -5.40 -8.60 -2.25
N THR A 42 -5.02 -7.45 -2.81
CA THR A 42 -4.43 -7.34 -4.15
C THR A 42 -2.92 -7.53 -4.09
N ASN A 43 -2.38 -8.30 -5.03
CA ASN A 43 -0.95 -8.55 -5.14
C ASN A 43 -0.31 -7.66 -6.21
N TYR A 44 0.80 -7.05 -5.84
CA TYR A 44 1.66 -6.27 -6.72
C TYR A 44 3.04 -6.89 -6.72
N GLN A 45 3.71 -6.84 -7.87
CA GLN A 45 5.00 -7.51 -8.04
C GLN A 45 6.05 -6.54 -8.56
N THR A 46 7.26 -6.71 -8.04
CA THR A 46 8.48 -6.06 -8.54
C THR A 46 9.62 -7.08 -8.45
N THR A 47 10.83 -6.69 -8.88
CA THR A 47 12.02 -7.53 -8.79
C THR A 47 13.14 -6.84 -8.02
N VAL A 48 13.97 -7.65 -7.37
CA VAL A 48 15.20 -7.17 -6.72
C VAL A 48 16.21 -6.77 -7.79
N GLN A 49 16.78 -5.58 -7.65
CA GLN A 49 17.78 -5.03 -8.54
C GLN A 49 19.20 -5.54 -8.20
N ALA A 50 20.18 -5.20 -9.04
CA ALA A 50 21.58 -5.65 -8.88
C ALA A 50 22.21 -5.23 -7.55
N ASP A 51 21.81 -4.08 -7.01
CA ASP A 51 22.28 -3.52 -5.75
C ASP A 51 21.45 -3.95 -4.53
N GLY A 52 20.52 -4.89 -4.72
CA GLY A 52 19.60 -5.35 -3.68
C GLY A 52 18.41 -4.40 -3.43
N SER A 53 18.31 -3.28 -4.14
CA SER A 53 17.15 -2.39 -4.04
C SER A 53 15.91 -2.97 -4.73
N TRP A 54 14.74 -2.48 -4.35
CA TRP A 54 13.51 -2.71 -5.08
C TRP A 54 12.60 -1.49 -4.94
N SER A 55 11.73 -1.31 -5.93
CA SER A 55 10.73 -0.23 -5.95
C SER A 55 9.46 -0.74 -6.60
N LEU A 56 8.32 -0.35 -6.03
CA LEU A 56 7.00 -0.71 -6.50
C LEU A 56 6.07 0.49 -6.39
N THR A 57 5.42 0.85 -7.49
CA THR A 57 4.40 1.90 -7.49
C THR A 57 3.02 1.29 -7.28
N LEU A 58 2.32 1.77 -6.25
CA LEU A 58 0.92 1.49 -5.98
C LEU A 58 0.05 2.54 -6.68
N PRO A 59 -0.91 2.13 -7.53
CA PRO A 59 -1.72 3.06 -8.30
C PRO A 59 -2.77 3.77 -7.45
N ALA A 60 -3.13 4.98 -7.87
CA ALA A 60 -4.09 5.82 -7.15
C ALA A 60 -5.48 5.18 -6.98
N SER A 61 -5.94 4.40 -7.95
CA SER A 61 -7.24 3.69 -7.89
C SER A 61 -7.35 2.78 -6.67
N ASP A 62 -6.26 2.13 -6.31
CA ASP A 62 -6.28 1.10 -5.29
C ASP A 62 -6.07 1.71 -3.90
N LEU A 63 -5.28 2.79 -3.82
CA LEU A 63 -5.11 3.60 -2.62
C LEU A 63 -6.39 4.36 -2.25
N THR A 64 -7.10 4.91 -3.24
CA THR A 64 -8.38 5.59 -3.00
C THR A 64 -9.48 4.62 -2.61
N ALA A 65 -9.49 3.39 -3.13
CA ALA A 65 -10.39 2.33 -2.68
C ALA A 65 -10.17 1.97 -1.19
N LEU A 66 -8.91 1.99 -0.70
CA LEU A 66 -8.60 1.75 0.71
C LEU A 66 -9.17 2.85 1.63
N ALA A 67 -9.02 4.13 1.24
CA ALA A 67 -9.58 5.25 1.99
C ALA A 67 -11.11 5.15 2.12
N ASN A 68 -11.78 4.71 1.05
CA ASN A 68 -13.24 4.56 1.02
C ASN A 68 -13.73 3.33 1.81
N ASN A 69 -12.97 2.23 1.81
CA ASN A 69 -13.33 1.01 2.55
C ASN A 69 -13.04 1.10 4.07
N GLY A 70 -12.29 2.11 4.52
CA GLY A 70 -12.06 2.41 5.94
C GLY A 70 -13.21 3.17 6.62
N LEU A 71 -14.13 3.75 5.85
CA LEU A 71 -15.39 4.28 6.36
C LEU A 71 -16.36 3.11 6.56
N HIS A 72 -16.15 2.31 7.61
CA HIS A 72 -17.28 1.64 8.23
C HIS A 72 -18.14 2.77 8.83
N PRO A 73 -19.34 3.10 8.32
CA PRO A 73 -20.30 3.77 9.17
C PRO A 73 -20.53 2.79 10.31
N ASP A 74 -20.13 3.17 11.51
CA ASP A 74 -20.62 2.55 12.72
C ASP A 74 -22.15 2.54 12.60
N ARG A 75 -22.71 1.36 12.29
CA ARG A 75 -24.13 1.12 12.54
C ARG A 75 -24.28 1.01 14.05
N HIS A 76 -24.22 2.14 14.75
CA HIS A 76 -25.07 2.33 15.92
C HIS A 76 -26.51 2.38 15.42
N GLY A 77 -27.02 1.20 15.07
CA GLY A 77 -28.42 0.97 14.84
C GLY A 77 -29.16 1.25 16.13
N GLN A 78 -29.64 2.48 16.25
CA GLN A 78 -30.87 2.79 16.96
C GLN A 78 -31.91 1.72 16.60
N ARG A 79 -32.21 0.82 17.54
CA ARG A 79 -33.49 0.10 17.52
C ARG A 79 -34.44 0.94 18.37
N SER A 80 -35.16 1.84 17.72
CA SER A 80 -36.41 2.39 18.24
C SER A 80 -37.44 1.28 18.39
N GLY A 81 -38.19 1.31 19.49
CA GLY A 81 -39.62 0.98 19.56
C GLY A 81 -40.05 -0.47 19.34
N GLY A 82 -40.54 -1.09 20.41
CA GLY A 82 -41.32 -2.33 20.45
C GLY A 82 -41.62 -2.69 21.90
#